data_AF-A0A4R8XEQ5-F1
#
_entry.id   AF-A0A4R8XEQ5-F1
#
_cell.length_a   1.000
_cell.length_b   1.000
_cell.length_c   1.000
_cell.angle_alpha   90.00
_cell.angle_beta   90.00
_cell.angle_gamma   90.00
#
_symmetry.space_group_name_H-M   'P 1'
#
loop_
_entity.id
_entity.type
_entity.pdbx_description
1 polymer ?
#
loop_
_entity_poly.entity_id
_entity_poly.type
_entity_poly.pdbx_seq_one_letter_code
_entity_poly.pdbx_strand_id
1 'polypeptide(L)'
;MEDQCDSSLRAGKEAATMTISVVIPCYNDAALLRTCLAALARQQRVPDEVIVVDNASTDASAEIALFGGARVVRATQRGIWPAAAAG
;
A
#
# COMPACT_ATOMS: atom_id res chain seq x y z
N MET A 1 -25.29 45.39 -22.44
CA MET A 1 -24.40 45.32 -23.62
C MET A 1 -23.12 46.01 -23.19
N GLU A 2 -22.00 45.36 -22.92
CA GLU A 2 -21.48 44.00 -22.99
C GLU A 2 -20.39 43.98 -21.91
N ASP A 3 -20.27 42.92 -21.11
CA ASP A 3 -18.95 42.59 -20.59
C ASP A 3 -18.89 41.11 -20.22
N GLN A 4 -18.29 40.37 -21.14
CA GLN A 4 -18.13 38.93 -21.09
C GLN A 4 -16.72 38.62 -21.57
N CYS A 5 -15.74 38.72 -20.67
CA CYS A 5 -14.40 38.13 -20.78
C CYS A 5 -13.68 38.46 -19.45
N ASP A 6 -13.39 37.54 -18.53
CA ASP A 6 -12.39 36.49 -18.71
C ASP A 6 -12.66 35.39 -17.66
N SER A 7 -13.34 34.32 -18.09
CA SER A 7 -13.59 33.13 -17.27
C SER A 7 -12.49 32.07 -17.43
N SER A 8 -11.25 32.49 -17.73
CA SER A 8 -10.26 31.58 -18.34
C SER A 8 -8.94 31.47 -17.57
N LEU A 9 -8.94 31.53 -16.23
CA LEU A 9 -7.68 31.38 -15.47
C LEU A 9 -7.75 30.50 -14.20
N ARG A 10 -8.72 29.58 -14.09
CA ARG A 10 -8.63 28.48 -13.11
C ARG A 10 -8.81 27.11 -13.75
N ALA A 11 -8.16 26.90 -14.89
CA ALA A 11 -7.85 25.55 -15.35
C ALA A 11 -6.52 25.11 -14.73
N GLY A 12 -6.51 23.96 -14.05
CA GLY A 12 -5.30 23.14 -13.93
C GLY A 12 -4.44 23.33 -12.70
N LYS A 13 -5.01 23.23 -11.49
CA LYS A 13 -4.31 22.49 -10.44
C LYS A 13 -5.34 21.59 -9.78
N GLU A 14 -5.65 20.50 -10.48
CA GLU A 14 -6.18 19.32 -9.82
C GLU A 14 -5.29 19.09 -8.59
N ALA A 15 -5.85 19.29 -7.40
CA ALA A 15 -5.11 19.09 -6.18
C ALA A 15 -4.72 17.63 -6.18
N ALA A 16 -3.46 17.33 -6.54
CA ALA A 16 -2.96 15.97 -6.65
C ALA A 16 -3.34 15.24 -5.36
N THR A 17 -4.29 14.31 -5.47
CA THR A 17 -4.73 13.52 -4.32
C THR A 17 -3.54 12.69 -3.86
N MET A 18 -3.05 13.01 -2.67
CA MET A 18 -1.95 12.26 -2.06
C MET A 18 -2.41 10.82 -1.83
N THR A 19 -1.61 9.87 -2.34
CA THR A 19 -1.80 8.44 -2.15
C THR A 19 -0.87 7.92 -1.05
N ILE A 20 -1.27 6.83 -0.41
CA ILE A 20 -0.54 6.17 0.68
C ILE A 20 -0.44 4.68 0.38
N SER A 21 0.79 4.20 0.30
CA SER A 21 1.11 2.78 0.20
C SER A 21 1.67 2.28 1.53
N VAL A 22 1.23 1.10 1.97
CA VAL A 22 1.79 0.43 3.16
C VAL A 22 2.55 -0.82 2.72
N VAL A 23 3.84 -0.87 3.05
CA VAL A 23 4.72 -2.02 2.76
C VAL A 23 4.99 -2.80 4.04
N ILE A 24 4.69 -4.10 4.03
CA ILE A 24 4.81 -5.01 5.17
C ILE A 24 5.80 -6.12 4.79
N PRO A 25 7.05 -6.09 5.30
CA PRO A 25 7.92 -7.25 5.20
C PRO A 25 7.41 -8.37 6.09
N CYS A 26 7.39 -9.60 5.57
CA CYS A 26 6.87 -10.76 6.28
C CYS A 26 7.76 -11.99 6.07
N TYR A 27 8.00 -12.72 7.16
CA TYR A 27 8.67 -14.02 7.16
C TYR A 27 8.13 -14.87 8.30
N ASN A 28 7.36 -15.92 7.98
CA ASN A 28 6.82 -16.86 8.95
C ASN A 28 6.06 -16.21 10.12
N ASP A 29 5.25 -15.18 9.82
CA ASP A 29 4.53 -14.42 10.85
C ASP A 29 3.04 -14.22 10.50
N ALA A 30 2.40 -15.32 10.12
CA ALA A 30 0.99 -15.39 9.72
C ALA A 30 0.03 -14.71 10.72
N ALA A 31 0.25 -14.90 12.03
CA ALA A 31 -0.64 -14.39 13.07
C ALA A 31 -0.53 -12.87 13.23
N LEU A 32 0.69 -12.33 13.23
CA LEU A 32 0.89 -10.88 13.31
C LEU A 32 0.42 -10.21 12.03
N LEU A 33 0.71 -10.82 10.87
CA LEU A 33 0.27 -10.30 9.58
C LEU A 33 -1.25 -10.15 9.52
N ARG A 34 -2.01 -11.16 9.99
CA ARG A 34 -3.48 -11.08 10.08
C ARG A 34 -3.93 -9.90 10.93
N THR A 35 -3.28 -9.70 12.08
CA THR A 35 -3.59 -8.61 13.00
C THR A 35 -3.28 -7.24 12.38
N CYS A 36 -2.14 -7.14 11.69
CA CYS A 36 -1.72 -5.93 10.98
C CYS A 36 -2.71 -5.54 9.88
N LEU A 37 -3.08 -6.49 9.02
CA LEU A 37 -4.04 -6.25 7.94
C LEU A 37 -5.42 -5.85 8.48
N ALA A 38 -5.88 -6.49 9.55
CA ALA A 38 -7.13 -6.11 10.22
C ALA A 38 -7.06 -4.70 10.83
N ALA A 39 -5.91 -4.29 11.36
CA ALA A 39 -5.72 -2.94 11.89
C ALA A 39 -5.73 -1.89 10.77
N LEU A 40 -5.05 -2.14 9.65
CA LEU A 40 -5.04 -1.26 8.47
C LEU A 40 -6.45 -1.04 7.91
N ALA A 41 -7.25 -2.11 7.83
CA ALA A 41 -8.63 -2.03 7.37
C ALA A 41 -9.56 -1.22 8.29
N ARG A 42 -9.14 -0.95 9.53
CA ARG A 42 -9.93 -0.19 10.54
C ARG A 42 -9.48 1.26 10.68
N GLN A 43 -8.47 1.71 9.93
CA GLN A 43 -8.00 3.08 9.99
C GLN A 43 -9.05 4.06 9.43
N GLN A 44 -9.06 5.29 9.95
CA GLN A 44 -9.93 6.35 9.44
C GLN A 44 -9.62 6.69 7.97
N ARG A 45 -8.35 6.60 7.58
CA ARG A 45 -7.89 6.61 6.20
C ARG A 45 -7.29 5.25 5.88
N VAL A 46 -7.98 4.47 5.07
CA VAL A 46 -7.46 3.20 4.53
C VAL A 46 -6.35 3.52 3.52
N PRO A 47 -5.23 2.77 3.51
CA PRO A 47 -4.21 2.88 2.48
C PRO A 47 -4.78 2.64 1.08
N ASP A 48 -4.23 3.33 0.08
CA ASP A 48 -4.61 3.13 -1.32
C ASP A 48 -4.09 1.78 -1.85
N GLU A 49 -2.96 1.30 -1.30
CA GLU A 49 -2.49 -0.06 -1.51
C GLU A 49 -1.77 -0.64 -0.27
N VAL A 50 -1.82 -1.96 -0.13
CA VAL A 50 -1.02 -2.72 0.85
C VAL A 50 -0.18 -3.74 0.10
N ILE A 51 1.12 -3.73 0.35
CA ILE A 51 2.10 -4.61 -0.28
C ILE A 51 2.74 -5.47 0.80
N VAL A 52 2.67 -6.79 0.67
CA VAL A 52 3.37 -7.72 1.56
C VAL A 52 4.58 -8.26 0.84
N VAL A 53 5.77 -8.02 1.38
CA VAL A 53 7.03 -8.56 0.88
C VAL A 53 7.32 -9.86 1.62
N ASP A 54 7.01 -10.99 0.98
CA ASP A 54 7.23 -12.33 1.55
C ASP A 54 8.68 -12.78 1.33
N ASN A 55 9.43 -12.92 2.42
CA ASN A 55 10.84 -13.34 2.42
C ASN A 55 10.98 -14.87 2.53
N ALA A 56 10.28 -15.59 1.66
CA ALA A 56 10.23 -17.05 1.60
C ALA A 56 9.64 -17.71 2.86
N SER A 57 8.46 -17.23 3.28
CA SER A 57 7.71 -17.90 4.35
C SER A 57 7.33 -19.32 3.95
N THR A 58 7.41 -20.23 4.92
CA THR A 58 6.97 -21.62 4.85
C THR A 58 5.64 -21.85 5.57
N ASP A 59 5.13 -20.83 6.27
CA ASP A 59 3.83 -20.84 6.93
C ASP A 59 2.72 -20.25 6.04
N ALA A 60 1.56 -19.99 6.63
CA ALA A 60 0.39 -19.43 5.94
C ALA A 60 0.50 -17.92 5.64
N SER A 61 1.66 -17.26 5.84
CA SER A 61 1.80 -15.80 5.69
C SER A 61 1.37 -15.30 4.30
N ALA A 62 1.80 -15.99 3.24
CA ALA A 62 1.45 -15.61 1.87
C ALA A 62 -0.06 -15.75 1.59
N GLU A 63 -0.70 -16.79 2.12
CA GLU A 63 -2.15 -17.00 1.99
C GLU A 63 -2.93 -15.92 2.73
N ILE A 64 -2.49 -15.58 3.95
CA ILE A 64 -3.11 -14.52 4.76
C ILE A 64 -2.98 -13.16 4.09
N ALA A 65 -1.82 -12.86 3.49
CA ALA A 65 -1.62 -11.62 2.74
C ALA A 65 -2.62 -11.50 1.58
N LEU A 66 -2.76 -12.57 0.79
CA LEU A 66 -3.69 -12.61 -0.34
C LEU A 66 -5.15 -12.49 0.13
N PHE A 67 -5.52 -13.22 1.19
CA PHE A 67 -6.88 -13.16 1.75
C PHE A 67 -7.21 -11.77 2.30
N GLY A 68 -6.23 -11.07 2.88
CA GLY A 68 -6.39 -9.70 3.36
C GLY A 68 -6.38 -8.64 2.26
N GLY A 69 -6.37 -9.03 0.99
CA GLY A 69 -6.40 -8.10 -0.15
C GLY A 69 -5.08 -7.40 -0.44
N ALA A 70 -3.97 -7.86 0.15
CA ALA A 70 -2.66 -7.29 -0.10
C ALA A 70 -2.04 -7.84 -1.39
N ARG A 71 -1.24 -7.00 -2.05
CA ARG A 71 -0.37 -7.43 -3.15
C ARG A 71 0.87 -8.12 -2.58
N VAL A 72 1.08 -9.38 -2.92
CA VAL A 72 2.25 -10.14 -2.43
C VAL A 72 3.41 -10.04 -3.42
N VAL A 73 4.57 -9.61 -2.93
CA VAL A 73 5.85 -9.61 -3.64
C VAL A 73 6.76 -10.61 -2.95
N ARG A 74 7.21 -11.65 -3.67
CA ARG A 74 8.20 -12.60 -3.12
C ARG A 74 9.60 -12.04 -3.30
N ALA A 75 10.37 -11.97 -2.22
CA ALA A 75 11.77 -11.58 -2.29
C ALA A 75 12.60 -12.69 -2.97
N THR A 76 13.22 -12.38 -4.11
CA THR A 76 14.09 -13.32 -4.86
C THR A 76 15.52 -13.38 -4.32
N GLN A 77 15.91 -12.48 -3.40
CA GLN A 77 17.19 -12.50 -2.69
C GLN A 77 16.98 -12.54 -1.17
N ARG A 78 17.50 -13.58 -0.50
CA ARG A 78 17.49 -13.72 0.97
C ARG A 78 18.51 -12.76 1.59
N GLY A 79 18.06 -11.87 2.48
CA GLY A 79 18.91 -10.94 3.23
C GLY A 79 18.08 -9.85 3.92
N ILE A 80 18.64 -9.15 4.92
CA ILE A 80 17.94 -8.14 5.73
C ILE A 80 17.69 -6.81 4.98
N TRP A 81 18.26 -6.65 3.78
CA TRP A 81 18.31 -5.41 3.01
C TRP A 81 17.33 -5.22 1.81
N PRO A 82 16.41 -6.14 1.42
CA PRO A 82 15.41 -5.84 0.39
C PRO A 82 14.07 -5.30 0.92
N ALA A 83 13.76 -5.47 2.21
CA ALA A 83 12.46 -5.13 2.78
C ALA A 83 12.19 -3.61 2.90
N ALA A 84 13.24 -2.81 3.14
CA ALA A 84 13.12 -1.38 3.41
C ALA A 84 13.33 -0.47 2.18
N ALA A 85 13.81 -1.00 1.05
CA ALA A 85 14.23 -0.20 -0.11
C ALA A 85 13.25 -0.24 -1.30
N ALA A 86 12.08 -0.88 -1.13
CA ALA A 86 11.07 -1.03 -2.18
C ALA A 86 9.82 -0.14 -1.99
N GLY A 87 9.88 0.81 -1.05
CA GLY A 87 8.83 1.79 -0.76
C GLY A 87 9.16 3.17 -1.27
#